data_AF-A0A8J4XGC1-F1
#
_entry.id   AF-A0A8J4XGC1-F1
#
_cell.length_a   1.000
_cell.length_b   1.000
_cell.length_c   1.000
_cell.angle_alpha   90.00
_cell.angle_beta   90.00
_cell.angle_gamma   90.00
#
_symmetry.space_group_name_H-M   'P 1'
#
loop_
_entity.id
_entity.type
_entity.pdbx_description
1 polymer ?
#
loop_
_entity_poly.entity_id
_entity_poly.type
_entity_poly.pdbx_seq_one_letter_code
_entity_poly.pdbx_strand_id
1 'polypeptide(L)'
;LTSCVKTCGTEALVLIAQLKEQDTLATAGSNGLRAALGSVLDTAQKLRPRGLELQQGELGDLVEQEMAATSAAVESAVSRIEEMLNKSRAVDSGVKMEVNERILASCTDLMQAIKVLVLASKDLQRDIVEGGRGAATIKEFYAKNSRWTEGLISASKAVGWGATVMVDAADLVVQGKGKFEELMVCSHEIAASTAQLVAASKVKADKDSPNLARLQQASKGVTQATARVVASTKSGKSQIEETDTMDFSSMTLTQIKRKEMDSQVRVLELETQLQKERERLGELRKKHYELAGVAEGWGEVQE
;
A
#
# COMPACT_ATOMS: atom_id res chain seq x y z
N LEU A 1 9.04 -27.08 12.49
CA LEU A 1 8.27 -26.64 11.30
C LEU A 1 9.05 -26.83 10.00
N THR A 2 10.30 -26.34 9.91
CA THR A 2 11.15 -26.41 8.69
C THR A 2 11.28 -27.81 8.09
N SER A 3 11.45 -28.85 8.92
CA SER A 3 11.51 -30.25 8.45
C SER A 3 10.18 -30.71 7.83
N CYS A 4 9.06 -30.48 8.53
CA CYS A 4 7.71 -30.83 8.05
C CYS A 4 7.35 -30.12 6.72
N VAL A 5 7.75 -28.85 6.57
CA VAL A 5 7.52 -28.09 5.33
C VAL A 5 8.36 -28.63 4.17
N LYS A 6 9.61 -29.02 4.42
CA LYS A 6 10.45 -29.69 3.41
C LYS A 6 9.83 -31.01 2.95
N THR A 7 9.36 -31.84 3.88
CA THR A 7 8.66 -33.09 3.57
C THR A 7 7.37 -32.86 2.79
N CYS A 8 6.58 -31.83 3.15
CA CYS A 8 5.39 -31.46 2.39
C CYS A 8 5.73 -31.02 0.96
N GLY A 9 6.83 -30.29 0.78
CA GLY A 9 7.32 -29.89 -0.53
C GLY A 9 7.76 -31.07 -1.38
N THR A 10 8.47 -32.04 -0.80
CA THR A 10 8.88 -33.26 -1.53
C THR A 10 7.67 -34.11 -1.92
N GLU A 11 6.70 -34.30 -1.03
CA GLU A 11 5.45 -35.03 -1.33
C GLU A 11 4.61 -34.32 -2.41
N ALA A 12 4.58 -32.99 -2.41
CA ALA A 12 3.90 -32.22 -3.46
C ALA A 12 4.57 -32.40 -4.83
N LEU A 13 5.91 -32.39 -4.87
CA LEU A 13 6.66 -32.65 -6.11
C LEU A 13 6.46 -34.08 -6.61
N VAL A 14 6.42 -35.07 -5.72
CA VAL A 14 6.12 -36.47 -6.07
C VAL A 14 4.73 -36.60 -6.67
N LEU A 15 3.72 -35.97 -6.07
CA LEU A 15 2.36 -35.97 -6.61
C LEU A 15 2.28 -35.29 -7.98
N ILE A 16 2.95 -34.16 -8.16
CA ILE A 16 3.00 -33.45 -9.47
C ILE A 16 3.70 -34.31 -10.53
N ALA A 17 4.77 -35.04 -10.15
CA ALA A 17 5.46 -35.95 -11.07
C ALA A 17 4.56 -37.13 -11.49
N GLN A 18 3.83 -37.72 -10.55
CA GLN A 18 2.84 -38.79 -10.83
C GLN A 18 1.67 -38.31 -11.69
N LEU A 19 1.26 -37.05 -11.55
CA LEU A 19 0.21 -36.47 -12.40
C LEU A 19 0.69 -36.12 -13.81
N LYS A 20 2.00 -36.04 -14.03
CA LYS A 20 2.62 -35.71 -15.32
C LYS A 20 2.80 -36.93 -16.22
N GLU A 21 2.88 -38.14 -15.65
CA GLU A 21 3.07 -39.39 -16.40
C GLU A 21 1.73 -40.09 -16.61
N GLN A 22 1.41 -40.41 -17.88
CA GLN A 22 0.10 -40.96 -18.28
C GLN A 22 -0.19 -42.34 -17.63
N ASP A 23 0.85 -43.11 -17.31
CA ASP A 23 0.77 -44.45 -16.72
C ASP A 23 0.57 -44.44 -15.18
N THR A 24 0.84 -43.33 -14.50
CA THR A 24 0.74 -43.22 -13.02
C THR A 24 -0.46 -42.40 -12.53
N LEU A 25 -1.28 -41.88 -13.45
CA LEU A 25 -2.52 -41.15 -13.13
C LEU A 25 -3.51 -41.95 -12.27
N ALA A 26 -3.58 -43.27 -12.45
CA ALA A 26 -4.49 -44.15 -11.70
C ALA A 26 -4.02 -44.43 -10.25
N THR A 27 -2.72 -44.22 -9.96
CA THR A 27 -2.10 -44.50 -8.65
C THR A 27 -1.64 -43.23 -7.92
N ALA A 28 -1.83 -42.05 -8.52
CA ALA A 28 -1.51 -40.76 -7.93
C ALA A 28 -2.28 -40.54 -6.61
N GLY A 29 -1.59 -40.71 -5.49
CA GLY A 29 -2.17 -40.71 -4.15
C GLY A 29 -1.93 -39.40 -3.41
N SER A 30 -3.00 -38.67 -3.07
CA SER A 30 -2.91 -37.46 -2.23
C SER A 30 -2.61 -37.73 -0.74
N ASN A 31 -2.49 -39.00 -0.35
CA ASN A 31 -2.40 -39.41 1.06
C ASN A 31 -1.09 -38.97 1.73
N GLY A 32 0.05 -39.10 1.03
CA GLY A 32 1.36 -38.64 1.53
C GLY A 32 1.39 -37.12 1.77
N LEU A 33 0.89 -36.36 0.80
CA LEU A 33 0.75 -34.90 0.90
C LEU A 33 -0.22 -34.50 2.03
N ARG A 34 -1.36 -35.19 2.17
CA ARG A 34 -2.35 -34.91 3.22
C ARG A 34 -1.80 -35.21 4.62
N ALA A 35 -1.02 -36.28 4.78
CA ALA A 35 -0.34 -36.60 6.04
C ALA A 35 0.76 -35.60 6.38
N ALA A 36 1.57 -35.20 5.40
CA ALA A 36 2.60 -34.17 5.57
C ALA A 36 1.98 -32.81 5.94
N LEU A 37 0.87 -32.41 5.29
CA LEU A 37 0.10 -31.22 5.65
C LEU A 37 -0.49 -31.32 7.07
N GLY A 38 -0.95 -32.50 7.48
CA GLY A 38 -1.41 -32.74 8.85
C GLY A 38 -0.31 -32.56 9.89
N SER A 39 0.90 -33.04 9.62
CA SER A 39 2.07 -32.85 10.49
C SER A 39 2.53 -31.39 10.56
N VAL A 40 2.49 -30.68 9.42
CA VAL A 40 2.74 -29.22 9.36
C VAL A 40 1.71 -28.48 10.21
N LEU A 41 0.42 -28.83 10.10
CA LEU A 41 -0.67 -28.21 10.86
C LEU A 41 -0.50 -28.42 12.37
N ASP A 42 -0.23 -29.65 12.83
CA ASP A 42 0.00 -29.96 14.25
C ASP A 42 1.21 -29.21 14.81
N THR A 43 2.31 -29.17 14.05
CA THR A 43 3.52 -28.43 14.46
C THR A 43 3.28 -26.92 14.48
N ALA A 44 2.50 -26.38 13.54
CA ALA A 44 2.15 -24.96 13.49
C ALA A 44 1.19 -24.57 14.62
N GLN A 45 0.26 -25.45 15.01
CA GLN A 45 -0.61 -25.24 16.17
C GLN A 45 0.19 -25.15 17.48
N LYS A 46 1.24 -25.97 17.64
CA LYS A 46 2.13 -25.94 18.81
C LYS A 46 2.99 -24.67 18.90
N LEU A 47 3.29 -24.05 17.76
CA LEU A 47 4.07 -22.81 17.66
C LEU A 47 3.21 -21.55 17.75
N ARG A 48 1.89 -21.68 17.88
CA ARG A 48 0.98 -20.54 17.98
C ARG A 48 1.29 -19.74 19.26
N PRO A 49 1.63 -18.43 19.17
CA PRO A 49 1.78 -17.59 20.35
C PRO A 49 0.45 -17.52 21.11
N ARG A 50 0.42 -18.00 22.36
CA ARG A 50 -0.79 -18.01 23.20
C ARG A 50 -1.21 -16.62 23.70
N GLY A 51 -0.35 -15.61 23.56
CA GLY A 51 -0.60 -14.24 24.03
C GLY A 51 -1.66 -13.45 23.25
N LEU A 52 -2.05 -13.91 22.05
CA LEU A 52 -3.04 -13.24 21.19
C LEU A 52 -4.50 -13.68 21.46
N GLU A 53 -4.74 -14.62 22.37
CA GLU A 53 -6.11 -15.10 22.67
C GLU A 53 -6.94 -14.10 23.49
N LEU A 54 -6.30 -13.20 24.23
CA LEU A 54 -6.98 -12.22 25.08
C LEU A 54 -7.65 -11.07 24.31
N GLN A 55 -7.28 -10.81 23.05
CA GLN A 55 -7.90 -9.77 22.21
C GLN A 55 -8.99 -10.32 21.26
N GLN A 56 -9.20 -11.65 21.21
CA GLN A 56 -10.10 -12.24 20.21
C GLN A 56 -11.58 -11.84 20.42
N GLY A 57 -11.99 -11.55 21.65
CA GLY A 57 -13.36 -11.11 21.96
C GLY A 57 -13.70 -9.70 21.46
N GLU A 58 -12.69 -8.85 21.23
CA GLU A 58 -12.85 -7.44 20.84
C GLU A 58 -12.57 -7.17 19.36
N LEU A 59 -12.04 -8.17 18.62
CA LEU A 59 -11.68 -8.04 17.20
C LEU A 59 -12.83 -7.52 16.32
N GLY A 60 -14.07 -7.92 16.62
CA GLY A 60 -15.25 -7.47 15.89
C GLY A 60 -15.57 -5.98 16.08
N ASP A 61 -15.34 -5.44 17.27
CA ASP A 61 -15.50 -4.01 17.52
C ASP A 61 -14.32 -3.22 16.94
N LEU A 62 -13.11 -3.77 17.06
CA LEU A 62 -11.89 -3.15 16.57
C LEU A 62 -11.86 -3.00 15.05
N VAL A 63 -12.33 -4.00 14.29
CA VAL A 63 -12.39 -3.90 12.83
C VAL A 63 -13.38 -2.83 12.37
N GLU A 64 -14.55 -2.73 12.99
CA GLU A 64 -15.53 -1.69 12.64
C GLU A 64 -14.99 -0.30 13.02
N GLN A 65 -14.39 -0.18 14.21
CA GLN A 65 -13.74 1.04 14.67
C GLN A 65 -12.64 1.49 13.71
N GLU A 66 -11.74 0.59 13.30
CA GLU A 66 -10.63 0.94 12.41
C GLU A 66 -11.13 1.29 11.00
N MET A 67 -12.13 0.57 10.46
CA MET A 67 -12.73 0.92 9.17
C MET A 67 -13.44 2.28 9.22
N ALA A 68 -14.09 2.61 10.34
CA ALA A 68 -14.70 3.92 10.56
C ALA A 68 -13.64 5.03 10.69
N ALA A 69 -12.58 4.79 11.46
CA ALA A 69 -11.46 5.72 11.62
C ALA A 69 -10.77 6.01 10.28
N THR A 70 -10.52 4.99 9.46
CA THR A 70 -9.96 5.14 8.11
C THR A 70 -10.89 5.94 7.21
N SER A 71 -12.20 5.67 7.25
CA SER A 71 -13.18 6.45 6.47
C SER A 71 -13.15 7.93 6.88
N ALA A 72 -13.12 8.22 8.19
CA ALA A 72 -13.03 9.58 8.71
C ALA A 72 -11.70 10.26 8.36
N ALA A 73 -10.58 9.53 8.37
CA ALA A 73 -9.27 10.04 7.97
C ALA A 73 -9.25 10.44 6.49
N VAL A 74 -9.86 9.62 5.61
CA VAL A 74 -9.98 9.93 4.18
C VAL A 74 -10.91 11.12 3.94
N GLU A 75 -12.03 11.23 4.66
CA GLU A 75 -12.91 12.40 4.56
C GLU A 75 -12.24 13.68 5.05
N SER A 76 -11.54 13.61 6.19
CA SER A 76 -10.72 14.71 6.70
C SER A 76 -9.64 15.12 5.69
N ALA A 77 -9.02 14.14 5.01
CA ALA A 77 -8.06 14.40 3.96
C ALA A 77 -8.66 15.17 2.78
N VAL A 78 -9.87 14.80 2.31
CA VAL A 78 -10.59 15.54 1.26
C VAL A 78 -10.84 16.98 1.70
N SER A 79 -11.42 17.19 2.89
CA SER A 79 -11.72 18.54 3.39
C SER A 79 -10.46 19.41 3.52
N ARG A 80 -9.36 18.84 4.03
CA ARG A 80 -8.07 19.55 4.12
C ARG A 80 -7.55 19.94 2.73
N ILE A 81 -7.70 19.09 1.72
CA ILE A 81 -7.29 19.41 0.34
C ILE A 81 -8.15 20.53 -0.24
N GLU A 82 -9.46 20.51 -0.03
CA GLU A 82 -10.35 21.59 -0.47
C GLU A 82 -10.02 22.93 0.20
N GLU A 83 -9.71 22.92 1.50
CA GLU A 83 -9.22 24.11 2.21
C GLU A 83 -7.90 24.63 1.63
N MET A 84 -6.96 23.73 1.31
CA MET A 84 -5.69 24.11 0.66
C MET A 84 -5.92 24.74 -0.71
N LEU A 85 -6.86 24.21 -1.49
CA LEU A 85 -7.21 24.74 -2.81
C LEU A 85 -7.79 26.15 -2.71
N ASN A 86 -8.67 26.39 -1.74
CA ASN A 86 -9.21 27.72 -1.47
C ASN A 86 -8.14 28.70 -0.98
N LYS A 87 -7.20 28.26 -0.13
CA LYS A 87 -6.07 29.08 0.34
C LYS A 87 -5.09 29.41 -0.79
N SER A 88 -4.74 28.43 -1.63
CA SER A 88 -3.82 28.62 -2.76
C SER A 88 -4.36 29.66 -3.74
N ARG A 89 -5.67 29.67 -4.03
CA ARG A 89 -6.33 30.70 -4.85
C ARG A 89 -6.20 32.12 -4.29
N ALA A 90 -6.09 32.28 -2.98
CA ALA A 90 -5.99 33.59 -2.34
C ALA A 90 -4.54 34.10 -2.23
N VAL A 91 -3.55 33.20 -2.29
CA VAL A 91 -2.14 33.48 -1.95
C VAL A 91 -1.21 33.35 -3.16
N ASP A 92 -1.42 32.35 -4.02
CA ASP A 92 -0.59 32.11 -5.20
C ASP A 92 -1.10 32.89 -6.42
N SER A 93 -0.21 33.18 -7.36
CA SER A 93 -0.57 33.81 -8.65
C SER A 93 0.23 33.24 -9.81
N GLY A 94 -0.28 33.42 -11.03
CA GLY A 94 0.39 32.97 -12.27
C GLY A 94 0.52 31.45 -12.37
N VAL A 95 1.60 31.00 -13.01
CA VAL A 95 1.86 29.57 -13.32
C VAL A 95 1.88 28.69 -12.07
N LYS A 96 2.41 29.21 -10.95
CA LYS A 96 2.46 28.46 -9.68
C LYS A 96 1.07 28.12 -9.16
N MET A 97 0.11 29.05 -9.27
CA MET A 97 -1.28 28.82 -8.87
C MET A 97 -1.93 27.72 -9.72
N GLU A 98 -1.79 27.81 -11.05
CA GLU A 98 -2.37 26.81 -11.97
C GLU A 98 -1.80 25.40 -11.72
N VAL A 99 -0.51 25.31 -11.45
CA VAL A 99 0.16 24.04 -11.11
C VAL A 99 -0.36 23.50 -9.78
N ASN A 100 -0.41 24.33 -8.74
CA ASN A 100 -0.89 23.94 -7.42
C ASN A 100 -2.35 23.46 -7.47
N GLU A 101 -3.23 24.17 -8.18
CA GLU A 101 -4.63 23.77 -8.35
C GLU A 101 -4.76 22.41 -9.05
N ARG A 102 -4.00 22.17 -10.13
CA ARG A 102 -4.04 20.90 -10.85
C ARG A 102 -3.58 19.74 -9.98
N ILE A 103 -2.52 19.94 -9.20
CA ILE A 103 -2.00 18.93 -8.28
C ILE A 103 -3.04 18.64 -7.19
N LEU A 104 -3.56 19.68 -6.51
CA LEU A 104 -4.55 19.51 -5.45
C LEU A 104 -5.84 18.85 -5.97
N ALA A 105 -6.33 19.23 -7.15
CA ALA A 105 -7.49 18.59 -7.78
C ALA A 105 -7.25 17.09 -8.03
N SER A 106 -6.07 16.71 -8.52
CA SER A 106 -5.71 15.30 -8.70
C SER A 106 -5.60 14.55 -7.37
N CYS A 107 -5.16 15.20 -6.30
CA CYS A 107 -5.13 14.63 -4.95
C CYS A 107 -6.55 14.41 -4.40
N THR A 108 -7.47 15.35 -4.63
CA THR A 108 -8.89 15.21 -4.28
C THR A 108 -9.51 14.02 -5.00
N ASP A 109 -9.28 13.87 -6.31
CA ASP A 109 -9.76 12.73 -7.09
C ASP A 109 -9.27 11.40 -6.53
N LEU A 110 -7.99 11.34 -6.11
CA LEU A 110 -7.42 10.14 -5.49
C LEU A 110 -8.09 9.85 -4.15
N MET A 111 -8.23 10.83 -3.26
CA MET A 111 -8.92 10.61 -1.97
C MET A 111 -10.37 10.19 -2.14
N GLN A 112 -11.08 10.75 -3.13
CA GLN A 112 -12.45 10.36 -3.43
C GLN A 112 -12.53 8.92 -3.97
N ALA A 113 -11.59 8.50 -4.82
CA ALA A 113 -11.49 7.12 -5.27
C ALA A 113 -11.21 6.15 -4.10
N ILE A 114 -10.35 6.55 -3.16
CA ILE A 114 -10.04 5.79 -1.96
C ILE A 114 -11.26 5.69 -1.04
N LYS A 115 -12.02 6.77 -0.86
CA LYS A 115 -13.28 6.76 -0.12
C LYS A 115 -14.24 5.71 -0.66
N VAL A 116 -14.43 5.68 -1.99
CA VAL A 116 -15.27 4.67 -2.65
C VAL A 116 -14.73 3.26 -2.42
N LEU A 117 -13.42 3.06 -2.44
CA LEU A 117 -12.78 1.76 -2.18
C LEU A 117 -13.00 1.28 -0.74
N VAL A 118 -12.81 2.15 0.25
CA VAL A 118 -13.02 1.82 1.67
C VAL A 118 -14.48 1.44 1.91
N LEU A 119 -15.43 2.19 1.34
CA LEU A 119 -16.86 1.85 1.42
C LEU A 119 -17.18 0.51 0.75
N ALA A 120 -16.65 0.26 -0.46
CA ALA A 120 -16.82 -1.02 -1.14
C ALA A 120 -16.19 -2.19 -0.36
N SER A 121 -15.09 -1.95 0.34
CA SER A 121 -14.47 -2.94 1.23
C SER A 121 -15.38 -3.23 2.44
N LYS A 122 -15.96 -2.20 3.08
CA LYS A 122 -16.94 -2.39 4.17
C LYS A 122 -18.16 -3.18 3.70
N ASP A 123 -18.71 -2.84 2.54
CA ASP A 123 -19.85 -3.55 1.96
C ASP A 123 -19.54 -5.02 1.70
N LEU A 124 -18.36 -5.33 1.13
CA LEU A 124 -17.93 -6.70 0.92
C LEU A 124 -17.74 -7.46 2.25
N GLN A 125 -17.14 -6.82 3.26
CA GLN A 125 -16.98 -7.43 4.58
C GLN A 125 -18.33 -7.78 5.21
N ARG A 126 -19.31 -6.88 5.11
CA ARG A 126 -20.68 -7.12 5.59
C ARG A 126 -21.31 -8.33 4.90
N ASP A 127 -21.23 -8.43 3.57
CA ASP A 127 -21.76 -9.59 2.83
C ASP A 127 -21.11 -10.91 3.26
N ILE A 128 -19.78 -10.91 3.44
CA ILE A 128 -19.02 -12.10 3.89
C ILE A 128 -19.51 -12.55 5.27
N VAL A 129 -19.69 -11.61 6.18
CA VAL A 129 -20.14 -11.91 7.55
C VAL A 129 -21.58 -12.39 7.53
N GLU A 130 -22.47 -11.73 6.80
CA GLU A 130 -23.89 -12.09 6.70
C GLU A 130 -24.09 -13.46 6.05
N GLY A 131 -23.36 -13.76 4.97
CA GLY A 131 -23.40 -15.06 4.31
C GLY A 131 -22.68 -16.18 5.06
N GLY A 132 -21.70 -15.84 5.90
CA GLY A 132 -20.80 -16.81 6.55
C GLY A 132 -21.07 -17.09 8.03
N ARG A 133 -21.80 -16.22 8.75
CA ARG A 133 -21.97 -16.35 10.21
C ARG A 133 -22.95 -17.45 10.63
N GLY A 134 -23.92 -17.80 9.78
CA GLY A 134 -25.00 -18.72 10.17
C GLY A 134 -25.74 -18.21 11.43
N ALA A 135 -25.78 -19.03 12.48
CA ALA A 135 -26.39 -18.65 13.76
C ALA A 135 -25.49 -17.79 14.66
N ALA A 136 -24.20 -17.62 14.32
CA ALA A 136 -23.26 -16.85 15.12
C ALA A 136 -23.51 -15.33 15.01
N THR A 137 -23.09 -14.60 16.04
CA THR A 137 -23.08 -13.13 16.01
C THR A 137 -21.95 -12.61 15.11
N ILE A 138 -22.04 -11.33 14.70
CA ILE A 138 -20.98 -10.66 13.92
C ILE A 138 -19.63 -10.72 14.65
N LYS A 139 -19.64 -10.46 15.97
CA LYS A 139 -18.43 -10.48 16.81
C LYS A 139 -17.80 -11.88 16.85
N GLU A 140 -18.63 -12.91 17.05
CA GLU A 140 -18.17 -14.29 17.05
C GLU A 140 -17.58 -14.71 15.69
N PHE A 141 -18.15 -14.23 14.58
CA PHE A 141 -17.62 -14.51 13.26
C PHE A 141 -16.21 -13.91 13.06
N TYR A 142 -16.01 -12.65 13.45
CA TYR A 142 -14.70 -12.00 13.39
C TYR A 142 -13.68 -12.63 14.34
N ALA A 143 -14.09 -13.01 15.56
CA ALA A 143 -13.25 -13.73 16.50
C ALA A 143 -12.81 -15.11 15.95
N LYS A 144 -13.75 -15.87 15.38
CA LYS A 144 -13.47 -17.18 14.76
C LYS A 144 -12.56 -17.07 13.53
N ASN A 145 -12.63 -15.95 12.82
CA ASN A 145 -11.78 -15.64 11.66
C ASN A 145 -10.65 -14.65 12.02
N SER A 146 -10.04 -14.77 13.21
CA SER A 146 -9.14 -13.76 13.78
C SER A 146 -8.04 -13.26 12.83
N ARG A 147 -7.32 -14.15 12.13
CA ARG A 147 -6.24 -13.77 11.20
C ARG A 147 -6.73 -12.93 10.03
N TRP A 148 -7.94 -13.21 9.56
CA TRP A 148 -8.55 -12.41 8.49
C TRP A 148 -8.92 -11.03 9.03
N THR A 149 -9.53 -10.97 10.22
CA THR A 149 -9.87 -9.71 10.91
C THR A 149 -8.65 -8.84 11.19
N GLU A 150 -7.56 -9.43 11.71
CA GLU A 150 -6.28 -8.75 11.93
C GLU A 150 -5.70 -8.18 10.63
N GLY A 151 -5.77 -8.93 9.54
CA GLY A 151 -5.35 -8.47 8.21
C GLY A 151 -6.18 -7.30 7.67
N LEU A 152 -7.49 -7.26 7.97
CA LEU A 152 -8.35 -6.12 7.62
C LEU A 152 -7.99 -4.88 8.44
N ILE A 153 -7.79 -5.05 9.75
CA ILE A 153 -7.44 -3.95 10.66
C ILE A 153 -6.10 -3.33 10.23
N SER A 154 -5.08 -4.15 10.03
CA SER A 154 -3.74 -3.65 9.66
C SER A 154 -3.74 -2.93 8.31
N ALA A 155 -4.41 -3.51 7.30
CA ALA A 155 -4.52 -2.90 5.98
C ALA A 155 -5.36 -1.61 6.00
N SER A 156 -6.46 -1.58 6.77
CA SER A 156 -7.27 -0.37 6.96
C SER A 156 -6.44 0.75 7.58
N LYS A 157 -5.73 0.45 8.68
CA LYS A 157 -4.88 1.42 9.37
C LYS A 157 -3.80 2.01 8.48
N ALA A 158 -3.17 1.19 7.64
CA ALA A 158 -2.19 1.64 6.66
C ALA A 158 -2.79 2.63 5.65
N VAL A 159 -4.03 2.41 5.20
CA VAL A 159 -4.74 3.35 4.30
C VAL A 159 -5.03 4.68 4.99
N GLY A 160 -5.53 4.65 6.24
CA GLY A 160 -5.81 5.88 7.01
C GLY A 160 -4.55 6.71 7.28
N TRP A 161 -3.43 6.05 7.62
CA TRP A 161 -2.13 6.71 7.76
C TRP A 161 -1.63 7.28 6.44
N GLY A 162 -1.69 6.50 5.35
CA GLY A 162 -1.31 6.95 4.02
C GLY A 162 -2.10 8.18 3.55
N ALA A 163 -3.39 8.27 3.87
CA ALA A 163 -4.23 9.44 3.58
C ALA A 163 -3.73 10.69 4.29
N THR A 164 -3.34 10.57 5.56
CA THR A 164 -2.82 11.69 6.35
C THR A 164 -1.48 12.17 5.80
N VAL A 165 -0.54 11.24 5.57
CA VAL A 165 0.80 11.54 5.06
C VAL A 165 0.75 12.17 3.66
N MET A 166 -0.13 11.69 2.78
CA MET A 166 -0.28 12.27 1.44
C MET A 166 -0.78 13.72 1.49
N VAL A 167 -1.72 14.04 2.37
CA VAL A 167 -2.22 15.42 2.54
C VAL A 167 -1.14 16.33 3.09
N ASP A 168 -0.37 15.86 4.07
CA ASP A 168 0.73 16.64 4.64
C ASP A 168 1.82 16.90 3.57
N ALA A 169 2.15 15.91 2.73
CA ALA A 169 3.05 16.10 1.61
C ALA A 169 2.50 17.09 0.58
N ALA A 170 1.21 17.02 0.26
CA ALA A 170 0.56 17.96 -0.66
C ALA A 170 0.58 19.41 -0.11
N ASP A 171 0.32 19.59 1.19
CA ASP A 171 0.38 20.89 1.87
C ASP A 171 1.78 21.51 1.77
N LEU A 172 2.81 20.71 2.07
CA LEU A 172 4.20 21.16 1.97
C LEU A 172 4.57 21.56 0.53
N VAL A 173 4.14 20.80 -0.48
CA VAL A 173 4.38 21.11 -1.89
C VAL A 173 3.72 22.43 -2.29
N VAL A 174 2.45 22.65 -1.92
CA VAL A 174 1.72 23.89 -2.24
C VAL A 174 2.36 25.10 -1.56
N GLN A 175 2.83 24.94 -0.32
CA GLN A 175 3.59 25.96 0.41
C GLN A 175 5.00 26.22 -0.15
N GLY A 176 5.48 25.42 -1.12
CA GLY A 176 6.83 25.52 -1.66
C GLY A 176 7.94 25.05 -0.70
N LYS A 177 7.57 24.34 0.37
CA LYS A 177 8.51 23.79 1.38
C LYS A 177 8.75 22.28 1.19
N GLY A 178 7.86 21.61 0.45
CA GLY A 178 7.89 20.19 0.18
C GLY A 178 8.52 19.86 -1.16
N LYS A 179 8.82 18.57 -1.35
CA LYS A 179 9.36 18.04 -2.61
C LYS A 179 8.25 17.40 -3.43
N PHE A 180 8.20 17.68 -4.72
CA PHE A 180 7.27 17.02 -5.64
C PHE A 180 7.45 15.50 -5.64
N GLU A 181 8.69 15.02 -5.46
CA GLU A 181 9.02 13.59 -5.34
C GLU A 181 8.37 12.93 -4.13
N GLU A 182 8.30 13.64 -3.00
CA GLU A 182 7.68 13.13 -1.78
C GLU A 182 6.18 12.90 -2.01
N LEU A 183 5.49 13.86 -2.62
CA LEU A 183 4.09 13.70 -3.00
C LEU A 183 3.86 12.51 -3.96
N MET A 184 4.76 12.30 -4.92
CA MET A 184 4.68 11.13 -5.82
C MET A 184 4.84 9.81 -5.06
N VAL A 185 5.80 9.73 -4.13
CA VAL A 185 6.02 8.54 -3.30
C VAL A 185 4.81 8.28 -2.39
N CYS A 186 4.31 9.29 -1.67
CA CYS A 186 3.13 9.14 -0.84
C CYS A 186 1.90 8.65 -1.63
N SER A 187 1.75 9.13 -2.88
CA SER A 187 0.67 8.69 -3.79
C SER A 187 0.80 7.21 -4.19
N HIS A 188 2.02 6.70 -4.34
CA HIS A 188 2.25 5.28 -4.60
C HIS A 188 2.06 4.42 -3.35
N GLU A 189 2.53 4.87 -2.19
CA GLU A 189 2.39 4.16 -0.92
C GLU A 189 0.92 3.98 -0.54
N ILE A 190 0.10 5.03 -0.63
CA ILE A 190 -1.33 4.91 -0.34
C ILE A 190 -2.05 3.98 -1.32
N ALA A 191 -1.67 3.98 -2.60
CA ALA A 191 -2.19 3.03 -3.58
C ALA A 191 -1.82 1.59 -3.22
N ALA A 192 -0.59 1.35 -2.79
CA ALA A 192 -0.15 0.03 -2.31
C ALA A 192 -0.93 -0.42 -1.07
N SER A 193 -1.15 0.46 -0.09
CA SER A 193 -1.96 0.17 1.10
C SER A 193 -3.41 -0.17 0.73
N THR A 194 -4.01 0.54 -0.25
CA THR A 194 -5.37 0.20 -0.71
C THR A 194 -5.43 -1.15 -1.44
N ALA A 195 -4.38 -1.52 -2.18
CA ALA A 195 -4.28 -2.84 -2.79
C ALA A 195 -4.15 -3.95 -1.73
N GLN A 196 -3.42 -3.70 -0.64
CA GLN A 196 -3.38 -4.59 0.52
C GLN A 196 -4.76 -4.74 1.16
N LEU A 197 -5.52 -3.65 1.32
CA LEU A 197 -6.89 -3.72 1.85
C LEU A 197 -7.82 -4.54 0.94
N VAL A 198 -7.71 -4.40 -0.39
CA VAL A 198 -8.45 -5.24 -1.35
C VAL A 198 -8.03 -6.71 -1.22
N ALA A 199 -6.73 -6.98 -1.09
CA ALA A 199 -6.21 -8.33 -0.92
C ALA A 199 -6.70 -8.97 0.38
N ALA A 200 -6.75 -8.23 1.49
CA ALA A 200 -7.28 -8.69 2.76
C ALA A 200 -8.81 -8.92 2.69
N SER A 201 -9.54 -8.02 2.05
CA SER A 201 -11.01 -8.10 1.91
C SER A 201 -11.46 -9.30 1.08
N LYS A 202 -10.73 -9.65 0.01
CA LYS A 202 -11.12 -10.74 -0.90
C LYS A 202 -10.89 -12.15 -0.36
N VAL A 203 -10.12 -12.34 0.72
CA VAL A 203 -9.70 -13.68 1.21
C VAL A 203 -10.89 -14.59 1.50
N LYS A 204 -11.98 -14.02 2.02
CA LYS A 204 -13.20 -14.73 2.41
C LYS A 204 -14.39 -14.43 1.48
N ALA A 205 -14.16 -13.67 0.41
CA ALA A 205 -15.20 -13.29 -0.54
C ALA A 205 -15.57 -14.44 -1.48
N ASP A 206 -16.85 -14.54 -1.82
CA ASP A 206 -17.28 -15.33 -2.97
C ASP A 206 -16.77 -14.67 -4.27
N LYS A 207 -16.31 -15.49 -5.23
CA LYS A 207 -15.83 -15.02 -6.53
C LYS A 207 -16.93 -14.34 -7.34
N ASP A 208 -18.18 -14.77 -7.15
CA ASP A 208 -19.34 -14.24 -7.87
C ASP A 208 -20.02 -13.09 -7.10
N SER A 209 -19.41 -12.60 -6.00
CA SER A 209 -19.95 -11.48 -5.24
C SER A 209 -19.97 -10.17 -6.06
N PRO A 210 -21.12 -9.49 -6.19
CA PRO A 210 -21.17 -8.20 -6.87
C PRO A 210 -20.35 -7.13 -6.12
N ASN A 211 -20.26 -7.21 -4.80
CA ASN A 211 -19.45 -6.31 -3.99
C ASN A 211 -17.95 -6.55 -4.17
N LEU A 212 -17.52 -7.78 -4.47
CA LEU A 212 -16.14 -8.04 -4.88
C LEU A 212 -15.82 -7.37 -6.22
N ALA A 213 -16.71 -7.48 -7.21
CA ALA A 213 -16.53 -6.81 -8.50
C ALA A 213 -16.47 -5.28 -8.34
N ARG A 214 -17.34 -4.71 -7.49
CA ARG A 214 -17.32 -3.28 -7.16
C ARG A 214 -16.01 -2.86 -6.50
N LEU A 215 -15.51 -3.64 -5.54
CA LEU A 215 -14.23 -3.37 -4.87
C LEU A 215 -13.04 -3.40 -5.85
N GLN A 216 -13.02 -4.36 -6.76
CA GLN A 216 -11.99 -4.45 -7.80
C GLN A 216 -12.05 -3.24 -8.75
N GLN A 217 -13.25 -2.79 -9.12
CA GLN A 217 -13.41 -1.59 -9.94
C GLN A 217 -12.93 -0.33 -9.20
N ALA A 218 -13.23 -0.21 -7.91
CA ALA A 218 -12.73 0.88 -7.08
C ALA A 218 -11.19 0.89 -6.99
N SER A 219 -10.56 -0.29 -6.86
CA SER A 219 -9.10 -0.44 -6.86
C SER A 219 -8.44 0.00 -8.17
N LYS A 220 -9.08 -0.28 -9.32
CA LYS A 220 -8.64 0.27 -10.61
C LYS A 220 -8.77 1.80 -10.65
N GLY A 221 -9.86 2.34 -10.10
CA GLY A 221 -10.07 3.79 -9.97
C GLY A 221 -8.96 4.47 -9.16
N VAL A 222 -8.58 3.89 -8.02
CA VAL A 222 -7.45 4.38 -7.20
C VAL A 222 -6.15 4.36 -8.02
N THR A 223 -5.85 3.25 -8.68
CA THR A 223 -4.63 3.12 -9.52
C THR A 223 -4.57 4.20 -10.60
N GLN A 224 -5.68 4.48 -11.27
CA GLN A 224 -5.78 5.52 -12.29
C GLN A 224 -5.62 6.93 -11.69
N ALA A 225 -6.24 7.20 -10.54
CA ALA A 225 -6.11 8.49 -9.86
C ALA A 225 -4.68 8.73 -9.37
N THR A 226 -4.01 7.71 -8.82
CA THR A 226 -2.58 7.77 -8.47
C THR A 226 -1.71 8.13 -9.67
N ALA A 227 -1.95 7.51 -10.83
CA ALA A 227 -1.23 7.86 -12.05
C ALA A 227 -1.46 9.33 -12.47
N ARG A 228 -2.70 9.85 -12.30
CA ARG A 228 -3.01 11.26 -12.56
C ARG A 228 -2.28 12.21 -11.61
N VAL A 229 -2.17 11.87 -10.32
CA VAL A 229 -1.39 12.66 -9.36
C VAL A 229 0.07 12.71 -9.78
N VAL A 230 0.69 11.55 -10.05
CA VAL A 230 2.10 11.49 -10.48
C VAL A 230 2.34 12.29 -11.76
N ALA A 231 1.44 12.17 -12.74
CA ALA A 231 1.54 12.94 -13.99
C ALA A 231 1.40 14.45 -13.76
N SER A 232 0.43 14.87 -12.94
CA SER A 232 0.19 16.28 -12.63
C SER A 232 1.35 16.90 -11.85
N THR A 233 1.87 16.16 -10.86
CA THR A 233 3.02 16.53 -10.05
C THR A 233 4.30 16.64 -10.88
N LYS A 234 4.56 15.70 -11.78
CA LYS A 234 5.71 15.75 -12.71
C LYS A 234 5.60 16.91 -13.69
N SER A 235 4.43 17.11 -14.29
CA SER A 235 4.16 18.24 -15.18
C SER A 235 4.30 19.57 -14.45
N GLY A 236 3.79 19.65 -13.22
CA GLY A 236 3.86 20.83 -12.37
C GLY A 236 5.28 21.21 -12.02
N LYS A 237 6.09 20.22 -11.62
CA LYS A 237 7.52 20.39 -11.37
C LYS A 237 8.23 20.99 -12.59
N SER A 238 8.03 20.40 -13.78
CA SER A 238 8.67 20.87 -15.02
C SER A 238 8.28 22.32 -15.36
N GLN A 239 7.01 22.70 -15.20
CA GLN A 239 6.53 24.06 -15.51
C GLN A 239 7.10 25.11 -14.55
N ILE A 240 7.30 24.76 -13.27
CA ILE A 240 7.92 25.64 -12.29
C ILE A 240 9.42 25.77 -12.56
N GLU A 241 10.12 24.67 -12.85
CA GLU A 241 11.56 24.67 -13.15
C GLU A 241 11.89 25.33 -14.51
N GLU A 242 11.04 25.19 -15.52
CA GLU A 242 11.20 25.84 -16.84
C GLU A 242 11.01 27.37 -16.76
N THR A 243 10.32 27.89 -15.76
CA THR A 243 10.18 29.35 -15.61
C THR A 243 11.50 29.99 -15.13
N ASP A 244 12.40 29.20 -14.52
CA ASP A 244 13.75 29.62 -14.11
C ASP A 244 14.80 29.51 -15.24
N THR A 245 14.38 29.36 -16.50
CA THR A 245 15.32 29.06 -17.60
C THR A 245 16.35 30.14 -17.85
N MET A 246 17.59 29.68 -17.71
CA MET A 246 18.89 30.19 -18.16
C MET A 246 18.85 31.18 -19.34
N ASP A 247 18.78 32.48 -19.03
CA ASP A 247 19.11 33.53 -19.97
C ASP A 247 20.64 33.68 -20.08
N PHE A 248 21.19 33.27 -21.23
CA PHE A 248 22.61 33.40 -21.56
C PHE A 248 22.92 34.60 -22.46
N SER A 249 21.90 35.35 -22.88
CA SER A 249 22.02 36.38 -23.92
C SER A 249 22.94 37.54 -23.55
N SER A 250 23.18 37.75 -22.26
CA SER A 250 24.04 38.81 -21.71
C SER A 250 25.41 38.33 -21.20
N MET A 251 25.77 37.05 -21.37
CA MET A 251 26.98 36.47 -20.79
C MET A 251 28.16 36.42 -21.76
N THR A 252 29.37 36.74 -21.26
CA THR A 252 30.63 36.59 -22.01
C THR A 252 31.11 35.14 -22.07
N LEU A 253 31.98 34.80 -23.04
CA LEU A 253 32.52 33.44 -23.23
C LEU A 253 33.15 32.86 -21.95
N THR A 254 33.90 33.67 -21.19
CA THR A 254 34.53 33.25 -19.93
C THR A 254 33.51 32.96 -18.83
N GLN A 255 32.43 33.76 -18.76
CA GLN A 255 31.35 33.53 -17.79
C GLN A 255 30.54 32.27 -18.12
N ILE A 256 30.31 32.00 -19.41
CA ILE A 256 29.69 30.75 -19.87
C ILE A 256 30.59 29.57 -19.49
N LYS A 257 31.90 29.63 -19.75
CA LYS A 257 32.81 28.54 -19.42
C LYS A 257 32.90 28.27 -17.91
N ARG A 258 32.85 29.31 -17.08
CA ARG A 258 32.75 29.16 -15.62
C ARG A 258 31.45 28.46 -15.22
N LYS A 259 30.28 28.91 -15.72
CA LYS A 259 29.00 28.26 -15.45
C LYS A 259 28.96 26.80 -15.91
N GLU A 260 29.58 26.50 -17.06
CA GLU A 260 29.73 25.12 -17.54
C GLU A 260 30.51 24.25 -16.54
N MET A 261 31.66 24.74 -16.04
CA MET A 261 32.44 24.04 -15.03
C MET A 261 31.67 23.88 -13.71
N ASP A 262 31.00 24.93 -13.25
CA ASP A 262 30.17 24.88 -12.03
C ASP A 262 29.03 23.86 -12.18
N SER A 263 28.40 23.79 -13.35
CA SER A 263 27.38 22.80 -13.66
C SER A 263 27.95 21.38 -13.74
N GLN A 264 29.16 21.18 -14.27
CA GLN A 264 29.83 19.87 -14.27
C GLN A 264 30.14 19.39 -12.85
N VAL A 265 30.64 20.27 -11.98
CA VAL A 265 30.84 19.96 -10.57
C VAL A 265 29.51 19.56 -9.93
N ARG A 266 28.44 20.31 -10.20
CA ARG A 266 27.11 20.00 -9.67
C ARG A 266 26.58 18.64 -10.13
N VAL A 267 26.83 18.25 -11.39
CA VAL A 267 26.48 16.92 -11.89
C VAL A 267 27.17 15.83 -11.07
N LEU A 268 28.48 15.93 -10.86
CA LEU A 268 29.25 14.95 -10.09
C LEU A 268 28.78 14.85 -8.62
N GLU A 269 28.45 15.99 -8.01
CA GLU A 269 27.86 16.03 -6.66
C GLU A 269 26.51 15.30 -6.61
N LEU A 270 25.63 15.57 -7.57
CA LEU A 270 24.30 14.96 -7.65
C LEU A 270 24.37 13.46 -7.93
N GLU A 271 25.29 13.00 -8.78
CA GLU A 271 25.54 11.57 -9.02
C GLU A 271 25.96 10.87 -7.72
N THR A 272 26.86 11.48 -6.96
CA THR A 272 27.31 10.96 -5.66
C THR A 272 26.17 10.91 -4.65
N GLN A 273 25.34 11.96 -4.58
CA GLN A 273 24.17 12.01 -3.68
C GLN A 273 23.12 10.96 -4.08
N LEU A 274 22.84 10.81 -5.37
CA LEU A 274 21.90 9.82 -5.89
C LEU A 274 22.32 8.40 -5.52
N GLN A 275 23.61 8.08 -5.65
CA GLN A 275 24.13 6.77 -5.27
C GLN A 275 23.94 6.49 -3.77
N LYS A 276 24.23 7.47 -2.91
CA LYS A 276 24.03 7.35 -1.45
C LYS A 276 22.55 7.16 -1.08
N GLU A 277 21.64 7.91 -1.69
CA GLU A 277 20.21 7.78 -1.42
C GLU A 277 19.64 6.43 -1.92
N ARG A 278 20.17 5.88 -3.03
CA ARG A 278 19.81 4.54 -3.48
C ARG A 278 20.22 3.46 -2.49
N GLU A 279 21.43 3.56 -1.94
CA GLU A 279 21.92 2.65 -0.90
C GLU A 279 21.04 2.73 0.35
N ARG A 280 20.77 3.94 0.84
CA ARG A 280 19.89 4.19 1.99
C ARG A 280 18.47 3.66 1.78
N LEU A 281 17.88 3.88 0.60
CA LEU A 281 16.57 3.34 0.25
C LEU A 281 16.57 1.80 0.27
N GLY A 282 17.64 1.18 -0.21
CA GLY A 282 17.84 -0.26 -0.13
C GLY A 282 17.87 -0.77 1.31
N GLU A 283 18.60 -0.09 2.20
CA GLU A 283 18.67 -0.41 3.63
C GLU A 283 17.31 -0.26 4.32
N LEU A 284 16.59 0.83 4.06
CA LEU A 284 15.26 1.07 4.61
C LEU A 284 14.25 0.00 4.17
N ARG A 285 14.28 -0.39 2.89
CA ARG A 285 13.45 -1.49 2.38
C ARG A 285 13.80 -2.81 3.05
N LYS A 286 15.09 -3.11 3.22
CA LYS A 286 15.54 -4.30 3.96
C LYS A 286 14.98 -4.30 5.39
N LYS A 287 15.06 -3.17 6.09
CA LYS A 287 14.49 -2.98 7.43
C LYS A 287 12.98 -3.12 7.46
N HIS A 288 12.26 -2.58 6.47
CA HIS A 288 10.82 -2.77 6.34
C HIS A 288 10.49 -4.26 6.25
N TYR A 289 11.17 -5.02 5.38
CA TYR A 289 10.92 -6.45 5.25
C TYR A 289 11.32 -7.25 6.51
N GLU A 290 12.42 -6.90 7.17
CA GLU A 290 12.80 -7.49 8.47
C GLU A 290 11.69 -7.29 9.51
N LEU A 291 11.21 -6.06 9.69
CA LEU A 291 10.16 -5.74 10.65
C LEU A 291 8.82 -6.37 10.29
N ALA A 292 8.45 -6.38 9.01
CA ALA A 292 7.26 -7.06 8.51
C ALA A 292 7.35 -8.58 8.75
N GLY A 293 8.51 -9.19 8.52
CA GLY A 293 8.75 -10.62 8.79
C GLY A 293 8.72 -10.97 10.28
N VAL A 294 9.24 -10.08 11.15
CA VAL A 294 9.17 -10.23 12.61
C VAL A 294 7.72 -10.12 13.10
N ALA A 295 6.93 -9.17 12.58
CA ALA A 295 5.51 -9.03 12.89
C ALA A 295 4.68 -10.25 12.43
N GLU A 296 5.10 -10.94 11.38
CA GLU A 296 4.51 -12.21 10.91
C GLU A 296 5.04 -13.46 11.65
N GLY A 297 5.93 -13.30 12.64
CA GLY A 297 6.42 -14.38 13.52
C GLY A 297 7.60 -15.17 12.98
N TRP A 298 8.39 -14.62 12.05
CA TRP A 298 9.56 -15.29 11.46
C TRP A 298 10.89 -14.98 12.17
N GLY A 299 10.89 -14.09 13.15
CA GLY A 299 12.10 -13.64 13.84
C GLY A 299 12.11 -14.03 15.30
N GLU A 300 12.51 -15.26 15.60
CA GLU A 300 13.29 -15.59 16.80
C GLU A 300 13.87 -17.01 16.63
N VAL A 301 15.07 -17.07 16.05
CA VAL A 301 16.05 -18.12 16.37
C VAL A 301 17.42 -17.45 16.45
N GLN A 302 18.07 -17.67 17.60
CA GLN A 302 19.43 -17.29 18.07
C GLN A 302 19.47 -16.00 18.89
N GLU A 303 19.91 -16.02 20.16
CA GLU A 303 20.77 -17.01 20.87
C GLU A 303 20.07 -17.77 22.02
#